data_AF-A0A1H2G2N0-F1
#
_entry.id   AF-A0A1H2G2N0-F1
#
_cell.length_a   1.000
_cell.length_b   1.000
_cell.length_c   1.000
_cell.angle_alpha   90.00
_cell.angle_beta   90.00
_cell.angle_gamma   90.00
#
_symmetry.space_group_name_H-M   'P 1'
#
loop_
_entity.id
_entity.type
_entity.pdbx_description
1 polymer ?
#
loop_
_entity_poly.entity_id
_entity_poly.type
_entity_poly.pdbx_seq_one_letter_code
_entity_poly.pdbx_strand_id
1 'polypeptide(L)'
;MIYIQKEDLPTASFALDARLYAGQGWLSLVREAMVVIGSSPIHAIREDAGLLRIELGRPTPEQSETIKEIQKRSAQVCEICGEQGSLRFEGLKNGQPAGWHRTRCDEHVDTRTDDLRGKIKAKSWLAVCQDAGDGNGDLLVYLPPDLLAEMGWQAGDTLDFNVLANGTITLSKLGAEKAGESS
;
A
#
# COMPACT_ATOMS: atom_id res chain seq x y z
N MET A 1 -5.39 -3.57 0.02
CA MET A 1 -4.85 -2.55 -0.90
C MET A 1 -3.98 -3.30 -1.89
N ILE A 2 -4.11 -3.10 -3.22
CA ILE A 2 -3.49 -4.02 -4.21
C ILE A 2 -2.07 -3.60 -4.56
N TYR A 3 -1.84 -2.30 -4.61
CA TYR A 3 -0.58 -1.71 -4.98
C TYR A 3 0.10 -1.10 -3.77
N ILE A 4 1.42 -1.13 -3.80
CA ILE A 4 2.28 -0.39 -2.88
C ILE A 4 1.95 1.10 -2.97
N GLN A 5 1.73 1.72 -1.81
CA GLN A 5 1.53 3.15 -1.69
C GLN A 5 2.77 3.85 -1.14
N LYS A 6 2.76 5.18 -1.14
CA LYS A 6 3.87 5.98 -0.60
C LYS A 6 3.99 5.80 0.91
N GLU A 7 2.87 5.58 1.59
CA GLU A 7 2.81 5.40 3.05
C GLU A 7 3.48 4.08 3.49
N ASP A 8 3.56 3.09 2.60
CA ASP A 8 4.29 1.84 2.85
C ASP A 8 5.82 2.04 2.87
N LEU A 9 6.29 3.19 2.36
CA LEU A 9 7.69 3.56 2.13
C LEU A 9 8.01 4.97 2.67
N PRO A 10 7.86 5.22 3.98
CA PRO A 10 7.90 6.56 4.56
C PRO A 10 9.26 7.26 4.45
N THR A 11 10.35 6.51 4.28
CA THR A 11 11.71 7.05 4.15
C THR A 11 12.16 7.22 2.70
N ALA A 12 11.32 6.85 1.73
CA ALA A 12 11.68 6.89 0.33
C ALA A 12 11.58 8.30 -0.26
N SER A 13 12.57 8.68 -1.06
CA SER A 13 12.56 9.94 -1.81
C SER A 13 11.92 9.71 -3.19
N PHE A 14 10.76 10.31 -3.45
CA PHE A 14 10.05 10.20 -4.72
C PHE A 14 10.23 11.45 -5.57
N ALA A 15 10.43 11.26 -6.88
CA ALA A 15 10.27 12.33 -7.85
C ALA A 15 8.82 12.85 -7.85
N LEU A 16 8.61 14.10 -8.29
CA LEU A 16 7.29 14.75 -8.30
C LEU A 16 6.25 13.95 -9.10
N ASP A 17 6.69 13.33 -10.19
CA ASP A 17 5.90 12.53 -11.13
C ASP A 17 6.04 11.01 -10.90
N ALA A 18 6.51 10.61 -9.71
CA ALA A 18 6.77 9.20 -9.42
C ALA A 18 5.52 8.34 -9.59
N ARG A 19 5.66 7.25 -10.36
CA ARG A 19 4.55 6.32 -10.63
C ARG A 19 4.65 5.07 -9.75
N LEU A 20 3.61 4.81 -8.96
CA LEU A 20 3.52 3.65 -8.09
C LEU A 20 2.36 2.75 -8.54
N TYR A 21 2.69 1.58 -9.07
CA TYR A 21 1.72 0.57 -9.52
C TYR A 21 2.29 -0.85 -9.46
N ALA A 22 3.22 -1.10 -8.52
CA ALA A 22 3.70 -2.43 -8.18
C ALA A 22 2.76 -3.08 -7.17
N GLY A 23 2.55 -4.39 -7.30
CA GLY A 23 1.70 -5.15 -6.38
C GLY A 23 2.23 -5.20 -4.95
N GLN A 24 1.33 -5.21 -3.96
CA GLN A 24 1.65 -5.18 -2.52
C GLN A 24 2.48 -6.38 -2.08
N GLY A 25 2.33 -7.53 -2.74
CA GLY A 25 3.13 -8.72 -2.45
C GLY A 25 4.64 -8.53 -2.67
N TRP A 26 5.04 -7.53 -3.45
CA TRP A 26 6.45 -7.18 -3.63
C TRP A 26 6.99 -6.18 -2.61
N LEU A 27 6.20 -5.76 -1.61
CA LEU A 27 6.62 -4.75 -0.65
C LEU A 27 7.90 -5.12 0.10
N SER A 28 8.11 -6.40 0.43
CA SER A 28 9.34 -6.88 1.08
C SER A 28 10.57 -6.64 0.20
N LEU A 29 10.49 -6.98 -1.09
CA LEU A 29 11.55 -6.74 -2.07
C LEU A 29 11.81 -5.24 -2.27
N VAL A 30 10.75 -4.43 -2.31
CA VAL A 30 10.88 -2.98 -2.44
C VAL A 30 11.55 -2.37 -1.20
N ARG A 31 11.20 -2.81 0.01
CA ARG A 31 11.85 -2.39 1.26
C ARG A 31 13.33 -2.78 1.29
N GLU A 32 13.68 -3.96 0.80
CA GLU A 32 15.07 -4.36 0.64
C GLU A 32 15.82 -3.41 -0.32
N ALA A 33 15.19 -3.03 -1.44
CA ALA A 33 15.77 -2.07 -2.38
C ALA A 33 15.99 -0.71 -1.73
N MET A 34 15.09 -0.26 -0.84
CA MET A 34 15.22 1.04 -0.17
C MET A 34 16.52 1.18 0.62
N VAL A 35 17.04 0.09 1.18
CA VAL A 35 18.31 0.11 1.94
C VAL A 35 19.47 0.58 1.07
N VAL A 36 19.49 0.20 -0.21
CA VAL A 36 20.58 0.53 -1.16
C VAL A 36 20.27 1.82 -1.94
N ILE A 37 18.99 2.12 -2.16
CA ILE A 37 18.55 3.34 -2.84
C ILE A 37 18.85 4.57 -1.97
N GLY A 38 18.69 4.48 -0.65
CA GLY A 38 18.90 5.59 0.27
C GLY A 38 18.03 6.80 -0.09
N SER A 39 18.65 7.97 -0.26
CA SER A 39 17.97 9.22 -0.62
C SER A 39 17.85 9.48 -2.13
N SER A 40 18.30 8.55 -2.98
CA SER A 40 18.18 8.71 -4.44
C SER A 40 16.72 8.83 -4.86
N PRO A 41 16.37 9.79 -5.74
CA PRO A 41 14.99 10.00 -6.16
C PRO A 41 14.49 8.85 -7.05
N ILE A 42 13.35 8.29 -6.64
CA ILE A 42 12.63 7.22 -7.32
C ILE A 42 11.62 7.80 -8.30
N HIS A 43 11.70 7.41 -9.57
CA HIS A 43 10.75 7.79 -10.62
C HIS A 43 9.63 6.78 -10.83
N ALA A 44 9.87 5.49 -10.56
CA ALA A 44 8.82 4.50 -10.66
C ALA A 44 9.09 3.29 -9.75
N ILE A 45 8.00 2.75 -9.20
CA ILE A 45 7.93 1.41 -8.62
C ILE A 45 6.71 0.75 -9.24
N ARG A 46 6.93 -0.14 -10.18
CA ARG A 46 5.88 -0.62 -11.06
C ARG A 46 5.99 -2.09 -11.40
N GLU A 47 4.87 -2.65 -11.82
CA GLU A 47 4.89 -3.86 -12.62
C GLU A 47 5.32 -3.53 -14.06
N ASP A 48 6.17 -4.39 -14.63
CA ASP A 48 6.59 -4.38 -16.03
C ASP A 48 6.83 -5.83 -16.51
N ALA A 49 6.02 -6.29 -17.46
CA ALA A 49 6.07 -7.64 -18.04
C ALA A 49 6.05 -8.79 -17.00
N GLY A 50 5.26 -8.63 -15.94
CA GLY A 50 5.05 -9.57 -14.85
C GLY A 50 6.10 -9.48 -13.73
N LEU A 51 7.02 -8.52 -13.82
CA LEU A 51 8.12 -8.34 -12.87
C LEU A 51 8.04 -6.97 -12.18
N LEU A 52 8.69 -6.88 -11.03
CA LEU A 52 8.92 -5.62 -10.36
C LEU A 52 9.97 -4.81 -11.14
N ARG A 53 9.70 -3.51 -11.27
CA ARG A 53 10.60 -2.53 -11.86
C ARG A 53 10.71 -1.31 -10.95
N ILE A 54 11.93 -0.98 -10.57
CA ILE A 54 12.28 0.20 -9.78
C ILE A 54 13.19 1.07 -10.64
N GLU A 55 12.78 2.31 -10.87
CA GLU A 55 13.50 3.27 -11.72
C GLU A 55 13.99 4.45 -10.87
N LEU A 56 15.31 4.64 -10.87
CA LEU A 56 15.96 5.80 -10.25
C LEU A 56 16.40 6.80 -11.32
N GLY A 57 16.51 8.08 -10.95
CA GLY A 57 16.90 9.12 -11.90
C GLY A 57 18.37 9.04 -12.31
N ARG A 58 19.27 8.81 -11.34
CA ARG A 58 20.72 8.68 -11.55
C ARG A 58 21.29 7.62 -10.60
N PRO A 59 21.08 6.33 -10.88
CA PRO A 59 21.59 5.27 -10.01
C PRO A 59 23.11 5.13 -10.13
N THR A 60 23.78 4.79 -9.03
CA THR A 60 25.17 4.29 -9.09
C THR A 60 25.22 2.90 -9.73
N PRO A 61 26.40 2.41 -10.16
CA PRO A 61 26.54 1.04 -10.67
C PRO A 61 26.13 -0.01 -9.64
N GLU A 62 26.52 0.16 -8.39
CA GLU A 62 26.15 -0.72 -7.27
C GLU A 62 24.64 -0.75 -7.05
N GLN A 63 24.00 0.43 -6.99
CA GLN A 63 22.53 0.54 -6.92
C GLN A 63 21.87 -0.20 -8.09
N SER A 64 22.38 0.01 -9.30
CA SER A 64 21.82 -0.60 -10.50
C SER A 64 21.93 -2.12 -10.48
N GLU A 65 23.04 -2.67 -9.98
CA GLU A 65 23.25 -4.11 -9.89
C GLU A 65 22.36 -4.74 -8.83
N THR A 66 22.31 -4.18 -7.62
CA THR A 66 21.46 -4.69 -6.55
C THR A 66 19.98 -4.60 -6.91
N ILE A 67 19.53 -3.46 -7.46
CA ILE A 67 18.15 -3.28 -7.90
C ILE A 67 17.80 -4.31 -8.98
N LYS A 68 18.69 -4.56 -9.95
CA LYS A 68 18.45 -5.60 -10.97
C LYS A 68 18.25 -6.98 -10.35
N GLU A 69 19.00 -7.32 -9.31
CA GLU A 69 18.87 -8.62 -8.66
C GLU A 69 17.56 -8.74 -7.87
N ILE A 70 17.16 -7.67 -7.17
CA ILE A 70 15.86 -7.59 -6.49
C ILE A 70 14.70 -7.75 -7.49
N GLN A 71 14.78 -7.06 -8.63
CA GLN A 71 13.77 -7.16 -9.69
C GLN A 71 13.69 -8.57 -10.29
N LYS A 72 14.82 -9.28 -10.46
CA LYS A 72 14.78 -10.68 -10.92
C LYS A 72 14.10 -11.59 -9.91
N ARG A 73 14.37 -11.41 -8.60
CA ARG A 73 13.75 -12.20 -7.54
C ARG A 73 12.23 -12.04 -7.49
N SER A 74 11.70 -10.91 -7.97
CA SER A 74 10.24 -10.73 -8.05
C SER A 74 9.55 -11.73 -8.97
N ALA A 75 10.26 -12.37 -9.91
CA ALA A 75 9.74 -13.43 -10.78
C ALA A 75 9.28 -14.69 -10.03
N GLN A 76 9.64 -14.78 -8.74
CA GLN A 76 9.35 -15.89 -7.85
C GLN A 76 8.42 -15.48 -6.70
N VAL A 77 7.92 -14.25 -6.69
CA VAL A 77 7.11 -13.70 -5.61
C VAL A 77 5.77 -13.26 -6.17
N CYS A 78 4.68 -13.76 -5.61
CA CYS A 78 3.34 -13.35 -5.99
C CYS A 78 3.16 -11.85 -5.73
N GLU A 79 2.78 -11.11 -6.78
CA GLU A 79 2.59 -9.65 -6.71
C GLU A 79 1.44 -9.24 -5.76
N ILE A 80 0.55 -10.15 -5.41
CA ILE A 80 -0.63 -9.86 -4.56
C ILE A 80 -0.33 -10.12 -3.08
N CYS A 81 0.12 -11.32 -2.73
CA CYS A 81 0.30 -11.72 -1.32
C CYS A 81 1.75 -11.84 -0.86
N GLY A 82 2.73 -11.90 -1.76
CA GLY A 82 4.15 -12.04 -1.41
C GLY A 82 4.63 -13.47 -1.19
N GLU A 83 3.74 -14.47 -1.32
CA GLU A 83 4.11 -15.89 -1.28
C GLU A 83 4.83 -16.34 -2.56
N GLN A 84 5.38 -17.56 -2.55
CA GLN A 84 6.03 -18.16 -3.72
C GLN A 84 5.09 -18.11 -4.94
N GLY A 85 5.56 -17.46 -6.00
CA GLY A 85 4.86 -17.30 -7.26
C GLY A 85 5.67 -17.79 -8.44
N SER A 86 5.03 -17.80 -9.60
CA SER A 86 5.66 -18.02 -10.89
C SER A 86 5.06 -17.07 -11.92
N LEU A 87 5.79 -16.81 -13.01
CA LEU A 87 5.27 -16.00 -14.11
C LEU A 87 4.11 -16.73 -14.78
N ARG A 88 2.95 -16.06 -14.86
CA ARG A 88 1.72 -16.56 -15.46
C ARG A 88 1.18 -15.56 -16.46
N PHE A 89 0.32 -16.04 -17.35
CA PHE A 89 -0.43 -15.18 -18.26
C PHE A 89 -1.73 -14.75 -17.61
N GLU A 90 -2.08 -13.47 -17.76
CA GLU A 90 -3.37 -12.95 -17.32
C GLU A 90 -4.46 -13.37 -18.32
N GLY A 91 -5.15 -14.45 -17.95
CA GLY A 91 -6.32 -14.97 -18.67
C GLY A 91 -6.02 -15.73 -19.97
N LEU A 92 -7.06 -16.40 -20.46
CA LEU A 92 -7.05 -17.12 -21.73
C LEU A 92 -8.10 -16.52 -22.67
N LYS A 93 -7.75 -16.39 -23.94
CA LYS A 93 -8.63 -15.96 -25.03
C LYS A 93 -8.51 -17.02 -26.10
N ASN A 94 -9.61 -17.76 -26.31
CA ASN A 94 -9.68 -18.90 -27.22
C ASN A 94 -8.66 -20.00 -26.92
N GLY A 95 -8.41 -20.29 -25.63
CA GLY A 95 -7.46 -21.33 -25.21
C GLY A 95 -5.99 -20.96 -25.35
N GLN A 96 -5.68 -19.72 -25.74
CA GLN A 96 -4.33 -19.17 -25.76
C GLN A 96 -4.19 -18.05 -24.73
N PRO A 97 -2.97 -17.81 -24.21
CA PRO A 97 -2.69 -16.64 -23.39
C PRO A 97 -3.21 -15.34 -24.01
N ALA A 98 -4.12 -14.65 -23.30
CA ALA A 98 -4.83 -13.50 -23.83
C ALA A 98 -4.17 -12.15 -23.57
N GLY A 99 -3.23 -12.11 -22.63
CA GLY A 99 -2.95 -10.88 -21.89
C GLY A 99 -1.51 -10.77 -21.39
N TRP A 100 -1.37 -9.84 -20.45
CA TRP A 100 -0.11 -9.44 -19.82
C TRP A 100 0.45 -10.55 -18.93
N HIS A 101 1.75 -10.56 -18.71
CA HIS A 101 2.37 -11.47 -17.74
C HIS A 101 2.21 -10.91 -16.33
N ARG A 102 2.07 -11.81 -15.35
CA ARG A 102 1.96 -11.50 -13.91
C ARG A 102 2.67 -12.59 -13.10
N THR A 103 3.45 -12.23 -12.09
CA THR A 103 3.99 -13.24 -11.17
C THR A 103 3.00 -13.51 -10.04
N ARG A 104 2.45 -14.74 -9.98
CA ARG A 104 1.39 -15.12 -9.04
C ARG A 104 1.52 -16.54 -8.49
N CYS A 105 1.02 -16.75 -7.28
CA CYS A 105 0.82 -18.08 -6.71
C CYS A 105 -0.43 -18.76 -7.28
N ASP A 106 -0.62 -20.05 -6.97
CA ASP A 106 -1.79 -20.81 -7.44
C ASP A 106 -3.12 -20.25 -6.95
N GLU A 107 -3.17 -19.71 -5.74
CA GLU A 107 -4.38 -19.09 -5.18
C GLU A 107 -4.81 -17.84 -5.97
N HIS A 108 -3.83 -17.08 -6.48
CA HIS A 108 -4.07 -15.81 -7.14
C HIS A 108 -4.01 -15.88 -8.68
N VAL A 109 -3.83 -17.05 -9.28
CA VAL A 109 -3.62 -17.20 -10.73
C VAL A 109 -4.66 -16.46 -11.59
N ASP A 110 -5.94 -16.66 -11.27
CA ASP A 110 -7.06 -16.08 -12.04
C ASP A 110 -7.59 -14.76 -11.45
N THR A 111 -6.96 -14.26 -10.38
CA THR A 111 -7.40 -13.04 -9.71
C THR A 111 -7.15 -11.84 -10.61
N ARG A 112 -8.18 -11.23 -11.20
CA ARG A 112 -7.95 -10.02 -12.01
C ARG A 112 -7.70 -8.84 -11.09
N THR A 113 -6.81 -7.95 -11.50
CA THR A 113 -6.50 -6.74 -10.73
C THR A 113 -7.74 -5.85 -10.55
N ASP A 114 -8.67 -5.88 -11.52
CA ASP A 114 -9.97 -5.22 -11.42
C ASP A 114 -10.90 -5.90 -10.39
N ASP A 115 -10.84 -7.22 -10.22
CA ASP A 115 -11.64 -7.95 -9.22
C ASP A 115 -11.17 -7.63 -7.80
N LEU A 116 -9.87 -7.38 -7.62
CA LEU A 116 -9.32 -6.93 -6.35
C LEU A 116 -9.69 -5.49 -6.01
N ARG A 117 -9.90 -4.61 -7.02
CA ARG A 117 -10.40 -3.25 -6.79
C ARG A 117 -11.81 -3.28 -6.19
N GLY A 118 -12.59 -4.32 -6.53
CA GLY A 118 -13.92 -4.56 -5.97
C GLY A 118 -13.94 -5.23 -4.58
N LYS A 119 -12.84 -5.84 -4.11
CA LYS A 119 -12.78 -6.55 -2.82
C LYS A 119 -12.38 -5.70 -1.62
N ILE A 120 -11.88 -4.48 -1.84
CA ILE A 120 -11.91 -3.45 -0.79
C ILE A 120 -13.14 -2.62 -1.09
N LYS A 121 -14.31 -3.06 -0.61
CA LYS A 121 -15.35 -2.08 -0.33
C LYS A 121 -14.80 -1.22 0.80
N ALA A 122 -14.13 -0.13 0.45
CA ALA A 122 -14.03 0.98 1.36
C ALA A 122 -15.48 1.35 1.66
N LYS A 123 -15.96 0.94 2.82
CA LYS A 123 -17.24 1.41 3.30
C LYS A 123 -17.05 2.91 3.47
N SER A 124 -17.86 3.68 2.75
CA SER A 124 -17.91 5.12 2.89
C SER A 124 -19.23 5.46 3.53
N TRP A 125 -19.17 6.36 4.50
CA TRP A 125 -20.34 6.89 5.17
C TRP A 125 -20.36 8.39 4.94
N LEU A 126 -21.55 8.91 4.65
CA LEU A 126 -21.79 10.34 4.67
C LEU A 126 -22.15 10.70 6.11
N ALA A 127 -21.33 11.53 6.76
CA ALA A 127 -21.65 12.11 8.05
C ALA A 127 -22.07 13.56 7.86
N VAL A 128 -23.11 13.98 8.58
CA VAL A 128 -23.46 15.40 8.69
C VAL A 128 -22.64 15.98 9.82
N CYS A 129 -21.81 16.97 9.48
CA CYS A 129 -21.06 17.71 10.49
C CYS A 129 -22.00 18.61 11.28
N GLN A 130 -21.84 18.65 12.60
CA GLN A 130 -22.64 19.48 13.49
C GLN A 130 -21.77 20.56 14.12
N ASP A 131 -22.34 21.74 14.30
CA ASP A 131 -21.73 22.78 15.13
C ASP A 131 -21.76 22.32 16.60
N ALA A 132 -20.62 22.41 17.29
CA ALA A 132 -20.53 22.11 18.71
C ALA A 132 -21.40 23.05 19.57
N GLY A 133 -21.78 24.22 19.04
CA GLY A 133 -22.72 25.14 19.68
C GLY A 133 -22.15 25.90 20.88
N ASP A 134 -20.84 25.82 21.09
CA ASP A 134 -20.09 26.54 22.13
C ASP A 134 -19.57 27.91 21.67
N GLY A 135 -19.78 28.25 20.40
CA GLY A 135 -19.35 29.53 19.81
C GLY A 135 -17.86 29.60 19.48
N ASN A 136 -17.11 28.50 19.60
CA ASN A 136 -15.67 28.45 19.27
C ASN A 136 -15.40 28.02 17.81
N GLY A 137 -16.45 27.57 17.10
CA GLY A 137 -16.36 27.15 15.70
C GLY A 137 -15.91 25.69 15.51
N ASP A 138 -16.04 24.87 16.55
CA ASP A 138 -15.68 23.46 16.51
C ASP A 138 -16.71 22.64 15.71
N LEU A 139 -16.18 21.70 14.92
CA LEU A 139 -16.96 20.83 14.04
C LEU A 139 -17.02 19.41 14.60
N LEU A 140 -18.22 18.96 14.95
CA LEU A 140 -18.46 17.59 15.40
C LEU A 140 -18.79 16.68 14.22
N VAL A 141 -18.06 15.58 14.09
CA VAL A 141 -18.35 14.52 13.13
C VAL A 141 -18.68 13.25 13.92
N TYR A 142 -19.92 12.80 13.82
CA TYR A 142 -20.35 11.57 14.46
C TYR A 142 -19.93 10.35 13.65
N LEU A 143 -19.15 9.47 14.27
CA LEU A 143 -18.80 8.17 13.71
C LEU A 143 -19.94 7.17 14.02
N PRO A 144 -20.53 6.51 13.00
CA PRO A 144 -21.58 5.54 13.20
C PRO A 144 -21.18 4.41 14.19
N PRO A 145 -22.06 3.95 15.08
CA PRO A 145 -21.73 2.91 16.07
C PRO A 145 -21.28 1.58 15.45
N ASP A 146 -21.82 1.22 14.29
CA ASP A 146 -21.42 0.05 13.51
C ASP A 146 -19.99 0.17 12.98
N LEU A 147 -19.59 1.36 12.52
CA LEU A 147 -18.21 1.64 12.13
C LEU A 147 -17.27 1.54 13.34
N LEU A 148 -17.63 2.12 14.48
CA LEU A 148 -16.80 2.03 15.70
C LEU A 148 -16.62 0.56 16.15
N ALA A 149 -17.69 -0.23 16.14
CA ALA A 149 -17.64 -1.65 16.49
C ALA A 149 -16.75 -2.46 15.52
N GLU A 150 -16.85 -2.19 14.22
CA GLU A 150 -16.02 -2.84 13.19
C GLU A 150 -14.54 -2.48 13.34
N MET A 151 -14.23 -1.24 13.72
CA MET A 151 -12.86 -0.78 13.96
C MET A 151 -12.31 -1.20 15.34
N GLY A 152 -13.15 -1.79 16.20
CA GLY A 152 -12.79 -2.12 17.58
C GLY A 152 -12.49 -0.88 18.43
N TRP A 153 -13.16 0.23 18.14
CA TRP A 153 -13.02 1.50 18.84
C TRP A 153 -14.14 1.66 19.86
N GLN A 154 -13.81 2.19 21.02
CA GLN A 154 -14.75 2.51 22.09
C GLN A 154 -14.43 3.87 22.70
N ALA A 155 -15.42 4.48 23.36
CA ALA A 155 -15.19 5.71 24.10
C ALA A 155 -14.06 5.52 25.13
N GLY A 156 -13.09 6.44 25.11
CA GLY A 156 -11.88 6.36 25.95
C GLY A 156 -10.65 5.79 25.25
N ASP A 157 -10.77 5.25 24.03
CA ASP A 157 -9.59 4.91 23.22
C ASP A 157 -8.86 6.18 22.77
N THR A 158 -7.52 6.15 22.85
CA THR A 158 -6.67 7.19 22.27
C THR A 158 -6.44 6.90 20.79
N LEU A 159 -6.73 7.89 19.94
CA LEU A 159 -6.52 7.80 18.51
C LEU A 159 -5.39 8.75 18.10
N ASP A 160 -4.55 8.29 17.18
CA ASP A 160 -3.66 9.15 16.42
C ASP A 160 -4.49 9.92 15.38
N PHE A 161 -4.28 11.23 15.32
CA PHE A 161 -4.98 12.15 14.44
C PHE A 161 -3.95 12.83 13.54
N ASN A 162 -4.08 12.65 12.23
CA ASN A 162 -3.16 13.26 11.27
C ASN A 162 -3.92 13.96 10.14
N VAL A 163 -3.41 15.12 9.74
CA VAL A 163 -3.93 15.91 8.61
C VAL A 163 -2.91 15.89 7.49
N LEU A 164 -3.27 15.26 6.39
CA LEU A 164 -2.43 15.20 5.20
C LEU A 164 -2.43 16.54 4.46
N ALA A 165 -1.40 16.80 3.64
CA ALA A 165 -1.26 18.05 2.90
C ALA A 165 -2.42 18.36 1.93
N ASN A 166 -3.21 17.36 1.56
CA ASN A 166 -4.41 17.52 0.72
C ASN A 166 -5.69 17.79 1.53
N GLY A 167 -5.59 17.99 2.85
CA GLY A 167 -6.73 18.22 3.74
C GLY A 167 -7.46 16.95 4.19
N THR A 168 -6.98 15.76 3.81
CA THR A 168 -7.53 14.50 4.33
C THR A 168 -7.14 14.32 5.79
N ILE A 169 -8.11 13.99 6.63
CA ILE A 169 -7.89 13.61 8.02
C ILE A 169 -7.86 12.08 8.13
N THR A 170 -6.84 11.54 8.77
CA THR A 170 -6.72 10.12 9.08
C THR A 170 -6.72 9.88 10.58
N LEU A 171 -7.50 8.90 11.01
CA LEU A 171 -7.60 8.46 12.40
C LEU A 171 -7.09 7.02 12.50
N SER A 172 -6.25 6.71 13.48
CA SER A 172 -5.84 5.34 13.76
C SER A 172 -5.75 5.08 15.26
N LYS A 173 -5.99 3.84 15.70
CA LYS A 173 -5.92 3.53 17.14
C LYS A 173 -4.45 3.47 17.57
N LEU A 174 -4.09 4.25 18.58
CA LEU A 174 -2.79 4.11 19.23
C LEU A 174 -2.84 2.83 20.08
N GLY A 175 -1.87 1.94 19.89
CA GLY A 175 -1.74 0.75 20.72
C GLY A 175 -1.56 1.17 22.18
N ALA A 176 -2.28 0.52 23.10
CA ALA A 176 -2.14 0.78 24.52
C ALA A 176 -0.68 0.56 24.93
N GLU A 177 -0.02 1.61 25.42
CA GLU A 177 1.22 1.45 26.18
C GLU A 177 0.91 0.49 27.33
N LYS A 178 1.69 -0.60 27.44
CA LYS A 178 1.66 -1.42 28.64
C LYS A 178 2.07 -0.53 29.80
N ALA A 179 1.12 -0.18 30.65
CA ALA A 179 1.39 0.49 31.92
C ALA A 179 2.50 -0.28 32.63
N GLY A 180 3.60 0.41 32.90
CA GLY A 180 4.77 -0.15 33.54
C GLY A 180 4.42 -0.80 34.87
N GLU A 181 4.96 -2.00 35.08
CA GLU A 181 5.24 -2.53 36.41
C GLU A 181 5.88 -1.43 37.26
N SER A 182 5.21 -1.07 38.35
CA SER A 182 5.83 -0.34 39.45
C SER A 182 5.30 -0.88 40.79
N SER A 183 6.23 -1.60 41.43
CA SER A 183 6.40 -1.87 42.87
C SER A 183 5.45 -2.86 43.56
#